data_AF-A0A329S477-F1
#
_entry.id   AF-A0A329S477-F1
#
_cell.length_a   1.000
_cell.length_b   1.000
_cell.length_c   1.000
_cell.angle_alpha   90.00
_cell.angle_beta   90.00
_cell.angle_gamma   90.00
#
_symmetry.space_group_name_H-M   'P 1'
#
loop_
_entity.id
_entity.type
_entity.pdbx_description
1 polymer ?
#
loop_
_entity_poly.entity_id
_entity_poly.type
_entity_poly.pdbx_seq_one_letter_code
_entity_poly.pdbx_strand_id
1 'polypeptide(L)'
;MSSERRSYTIHEKLAIQADYKKGVKGHEFLALSSKHNVPVEAIREWHDIEDQLKAAAKNRQVATDGFVSVTARNAQGLRVKDAYTCLQAKNIYVVTTLQALSRWLSGFKRHRNLVSRRQTTSRWLPANALQICREFIQQAQYLIEKHNIKPGNTINMDQMP
;
A
#
# COMPACT_ATOMS: atom_id res chain seq x y z
N MET A 1 16.17 -24.54 -25.44
CA MET A 1 15.62 -24.82 -24.10
C MET A 1 15.35 -23.49 -23.42
N SER A 2 14.09 -23.04 -23.38
CA SER A 2 13.71 -21.81 -22.68
C SER A 2 14.00 -22.00 -21.19
N SER A 3 15.00 -21.31 -20.65
CA SER A 3 15.20 -21.26 -19.20
C SER A 3 14.09 -20.36 -18.65
N GLU A 4 12.95 -20.96 -18.29
CA GLU A 4 11.94 -20.28 -17.49
C GLU A 4 12.59 -19.90 -16.16
N ARG A 5 13.01 -18.63 -16.06
CA ARG A 5 13.51 -18.06 -14.81
C ARG A 5 12.40 -18.13 -13.77
N ARG A 6 12.49 -19.12 -12.89
CA ARG A 6 11.60 -19.24 -11.73
C ARG A 6 11.79 -18.01 -10.85
N SER A 7 10.74 -17.23 -10.69
CA SER A 7 10.74 -16.04 -9.84
C SER A 7 10.33 -16.43 -8.43
N TYR A 8 11.08 -15.98 -7.42
CA TYR A 8 10.83 -16.27 -6.00
C TYR A 8 10.41 -15.00 -5.27
N THR A 9 9.36 -15.11 -4.46
CA THR A 9 8.86 -14.02 -3.60
C THR A 9 9.79 -13.79 -2.40
N ILE A 10 9.73 -12.59 -1.81
CA ILE A 10 10.54 -12.25 -0.62
C ILE A 10 10.26 -13.22 0.54
N HIS A 11 9.00 -13.63 0.72
CA HIS A 11 8.62 -14.56 1.78
C HIS A 11 9.17 -15.97 1.55
N GLU A 12 9.14 -16.47 0.32
CA GLU A 12 9.74 -17.78 -0.01
C GLU A 12 11.25 -17.78 0.24
N LYS A 13 11.95 -16.71 -0.18
CA LYS A 13 13.39 -16.57 0.07
C LYS A 13 13.71 -16.59 1.57
N LEU A 14 12.97 -15.81 2.37
CA LEU A 14 13.15 -15.75 3.82
C LEU A 14 12.78 -17.07 4.52
N ALA A 15 11.75 -17.78 4.05
CA ALA A 15 11.38 -19.08 4.59
C ALA A 15 12.46 -20.15 4.36
N ILE A 16 13.06 -20.17 3.17
CA ILE A 16 14.17 -21.08 2.83
C ILE A 16 15.42 -20.75 3.68
N GLN A 17 15.67 -19.46 3.95
CA GLN A 17 16.77 -19.04 4.83
C GLN A 17 16.55 -19.37 6.30
N ALA A 18 15.31 -19.33 6.78
CA ALA A 18 15.01 -19.69 8.17
C ALA A 18 15.40 -21.15 8.49
N ASP A 19 15.39 -22.03 7.48
CA ASP A 19 15.82 -23.42 7.59
C ASP A 19 17.35 -23.60 7.53
N TYR A 20 18.12 -22.56 7.20
CA TYR A 20 19.58 -22.64 7.10
C TYR A 20 20.25 -22.64 8.48
N LYS A 21 21.14 -23.62 8.71
CA LYS A 21 21.99 -23.69 9.91
C LYS A 21 23.41 -24.10 9.52
N LYS A 22 24.38 -23.24 9.83
CA LYS A 22 25.80 -23.50 9.54
C LYS A 22 26.30 -24.73 10.31
N GLY A 23 26.81 -25.73 9.59
CA GLY A 23 27.42 -26.94 10.16
C GLY A 23 26.43 -28.00 10.67
N VAL A 24 25.13 -27.87 10.38
CA VAL A 24 24.10 -28.85 10.75
C VAL A 24 23.72 -29.69 9.53
N LYS A 25 23.98 -31.01 9.61
CA LYS A 25 23.64 -31.95 8.55
C LYS A 25 22.14 -31.84 8.19
N GLY A 26 21.84 -31.68 6.91
CA GLY A 26 20.46 -31.52 6.41
C GLY A 26 19.93 -30.08 6.39
N HIS A 27 20.68 -29.10 6.89
CA HIS A 27 20.29 -27.69 6.93
C HIS A 27 21.30 -26.77 6.21
N GLU A 28 22.29 -27.36 5.52
CA GLU A 28 23.25 -26.65 4.69
C GLU A 28 22.68 -26.38 3.29
N PHE A 29 23.32 -25.49 2.52
CA PHE A 29 22.80 -25.04 1.23
C PHE A 29 22.51 -26.19 0.24
N LEU A 30 23.30 -27.26 0.24
CA LEU A 30 23.07 -28.43 -0.61
C LEU A 30 21.79 -29.20 -0.23
N ALA A 31 21.51 -29.31 1.07
CA ALA A 31 20.29 -29.93 1.57
C ALA A 31 19.06 -29.05 1.27
N LEU A 32 19.18 -27.73 1.46
CA LEU A 32 18.12 -26.77 1.14
C LEU A 32 17.81 -26.73 -0.36
N SER A 33 18.86 -26.77 -1.19
CA SER A 33 18.73 -26.85 -2.65
C SER A 33 17.91 -28.07 -3.08
N SER A 34 18.23 -29.24 -2.50
CA SER A 34 17.52 -30.49 -2.77
C SER A 34 16.09 -30.47 -2.25
N LYS A 35 15.86 -29.91 -1.05
CA LYS A 35 14.53 -29.83 -0.41
C LYS A 35 13.57 -28.90 -1.13
N HIS A 36 14.04 -27.74 -1.57
CA HIS A 36 13.20 -26.69 -2.18
C HIS A 36 13.27 -26.67 -3.71
N ASN A 37 14.11 -27.52 -4.31
CA ASN A 37 14.41 -27.51 -5.74
C ASN A 37 14.86 -26.13 -6.24
N VAL A 38 15.82 -25.54 -5.52
CA VAL A 38 16.38 -24.21 -5.77
C VAL A 38 17.89 -24.32 -5.94
N PRO A 39 18.51 -23.69 -6.96
CA PRO A 39 19.95 -23.74 -7.13
C PRO A 39 20.71 -23.22 -5.90
N VAL A 40 21.76 -23.94 -5.49
CA VAL A 40 22.62 -23.58 -4.34
C VAL A 40 23.13 -22.13 -4.43
N GLU A 41 23.54 -21.69 -5.62
CA GLU A 41 24.04 -20.34 -5.83
C GLU A 41 22.97 -19.27 -5.59
N ALA A 42 21.70 -19.56 -5.91
CA ALA A 42 20.60 -18.63 -5.62
C ALA A 42 20.37 -18.51 -4.10
N ILE A 43 20.51 -19.61 -3.35
CA ILE A 43 20.36 -19.59 -1.89
C ILE A 43 21.50 -18.80 -1.24
N ARG A 44 22.73 -18.94 -1.75
CA ARG A 44 23.89 -18.14 -1.32
C ARG A 44 23.69 -16.65 -1.59
N GLU A 45 23.31 -16.31 -2.82
CA GLU A 45 23.00 -14.92 -3.18
C GLU A 45 21.96 -14.32 -2.25
N TRP A 46 20.89 -15.05 -1.94
CA TRP A 46 19.88 -14.56 -1.00
C TRP A 46 20.47 -14.37 0.39
N HIS A 47 21.29 -15.31 0.86
CA HIS A 47 21.91 -15.24 2.18
C HIS A 47 22.78 -13.99 2.32
N ASP A 48 23.51 -13.62 1.26
CA ASP A 48 24.34 -12.41 1.26
C ASP A 48 23.51 -11.12 1.33
N ILE A 49 22.25 -11.15 0.87
CA ILE A 49 21.31 -10.02 0.92
C ILE A 49 20.20 -10.19 1.97
N GLU A 50 20.35 -11.10 2.93
CA GLU A 50 19.28 -11.45 3.89
C GLU A 50 18.78 -10.24 4.66
N ASP A 51 19.67 -9.36 5.13
CA ASP A 51 19.30 -8.14 5.83
C ASP A 51 18.47 -7.19 4.96
N GLN A 52 18.80 -7.10 3.67
CA GLN A 52 18.03 -6.31 2.71
C GLN A 52 16.66 -6.93 2.44
N LEU A 53 16.57 -8.27 2.38
CA LEU A 53 15.30 -8.98 2.24
C LEU A 53 14.39 -8.77 3.46
N LYS A 54 14.95 -8.83 4.68
CA LYS A 54 14.24 -8.52 5.93
C LYS A 54 13.77 -7.07 5.97
N ALA A 55 14.63 -6.13 5.60
CA ALA A 55 14.27 -4.71 5.52
C ALA A 55 13.15 -4.47 4.49
N ALA A 56 13.24 -5.09 3.31
CA ALA A 56 12.22 -5.01 2.28
C ALA A 56 10.88 -5.62 2.74
N ALA A 57 10.91 -6.76 3.44
CA ALA A 57 9.72 -7.38 4.03
C ALA A 57 9.07 -6.46 5.07
N LYS A 58 9.86 -5.89 5.98
CA LYS A 58 9.38 -4.93 6.99
C LYS A 58 8.77 -3.69 6.34
N ASN A 59 9.44 -3.10 5.35
CA ASN A 59 8.93 -1.95 4.61
C ASN A 59 7.61 -2.28 3.88
N ARG A 60 7.49 -3.51 3.34
CA ARG A 60 6.25 -4.00 2.72
C ARG A 60 5.13 -4.21 3.74
N GLN A 61 5.45 -4.68 4.95
CA GLN A 61 4.49 -4.81 6.04
C GLN A 61 3.99 -3.43 6.50
N VAL A 62 4.89 -2.50 6.80
CA VAL A 62 4.56 -1.11 7.18
C VAL A 62 3.70 -0.44 6.11
N ALA A 63 4.03 -0.66 4.84
CA ALA A 63 3.20 -0.20 3.75
C ALA A 63 1.80 -0.82 3.79
N THR A 64 1.73 -2.14 3.94
CA THR A 64 0.46 -2.85 4.02
C THR A 64 -0.39 -2.30 5.15
N ASP A 65 0.16 -2.16 6.36
CA ASP A 65 -0.53 -1.66 7.55
C ASP A 65 -1.03 -0.21 7.36
N GLY A 66 -0.21 0.67 6.80
CA GLY A 66 -0.62 2.05 6.47
C GLY A 66 -1.74 2.10 5.41
N PHE A 67 -1.73 1.17 4.46
CA PHE A 67 -2.73 1.08 3.39
C PHE A 67 -3.96 0.22 3.75
N VAL A 68 -3.94 -0.56 4.84
CA VAL A 68 -5.09 -1.34 5.34
C VAL A 68 -6.29 -0.43 5.60
N SER A 69 -6.04 0.76 6.15
CA SER A 69 -7.05 1.81 6.36
C SER A 69 -7.72 2.25 5.04
N VAL A 70 -6.94 2.38 3.96
CA VAL A 70 -7.46 2.77 2.64
C VAL A 70 -8.33 1.67 2.04
N THR A 71 -7.93 0.41 2.15
CA THR A 71 -8.71 -0.74 1.64
C THR A 71 -9.94 -1.06 2.46
N ALA A 72 -9.87 -0.96 3.79
CA ALA A 72 -11.02 -1.15 4.68
C ALA A 72 -12.13 -0.13 4.38
N ARG A 73 -11.75 1.13 4.11
CA ARG A 73 -12.67 2.20 3.72
C ARG A 73 -13.27 1.95 2.33
N ASN A 74 -12.48 1.47 1.37
CA ASN A 74 -12.99 1.09 0.05
C ASN A 74 -14.04 -0.03 0.13
N ALA A 75 -13.86 -1.00 1.05
CA ALA A 75 -14.84 -2.05 1.32
C ALA A 75 -16.16 -1.52 1.92
N GLN A 76 -16.12 -0.38 2.61
CA GLN A 76 -17.30 0.35 3.11
C GLN A 76 -17.93 1.28 2.06
N GLY A 77 -17.48 1.24 0.80
CA GLY A 77 -17.95 2.14 -0.27
C GLY A 77 -17.41 3.58 -0.15
N LEU A 78 -16.49 3.84 0.77
CA LEU A 78 -15.94 5.17 1.02
C LEU A 78 -14.76 5.45 0.10
N ARG A 79 -14.76 6.63 -0.54
CA ARG A 79 -13.67 7.06 -1.41
C ARG A 79 -12.58 7.76 -0.61
N VAL A 80 -11.35 7.30 -0.76
CA VAL A 80 -10.17 7.98 -0.22
C VAL A 80 -9.55 8.88 -1.29
N LYS A 81 -9.26 10.14 -0.95
CA LYS A 81 -8.64 11.09 -1.89
C LYS A 81 -7.21 10.67 -2.25
N ASP A 82 -6.88 10.85 -3.53
CA ASP A 82 -5.53 10.62 -4.06
C ASP A 82 -4.45 11.36 -3.28
N ALA A 83 -4.72 12.60 -2.85
CA ALA A 83 -3.79 13.38 -2.05
C ALA A 83 -3.43 12.69 -0.73
N TYR A 84 -4.39 12.06 -0.08
CA TYR A 84 -4.16 11.29 1.15
C TYR A 84 -3.36 10.02 0.85
N THR A 85 -3.72 9.27 -0.20
CA THR A 85 -2.97 8.08 -0.61
C THR A 85 -1.52 8.41 -0.99
N CYS A 86 -1.31 9.53 -1.68
CA CYS A 86 0.00 10.08 -2.02
C CYS A 86 0.80 10.49 -0.77
N LEU A 87 0.15 11.12 0.21
CA LEU A 87 0.80 11.50 1.47
C LEU A 87 1.24 10.27 2.26
N GLN A 88 0.36 9.26 2.38
CA GLN A 88 0.70 7.98 3.00
C GLN A 88 1.86 7.30 2.25
N ALA A 89 1.83 7.30 0.92
CA ALA A 89 2.92 6.75 0.11
C ALA A 89 4.26 7.46 0.35
N LYS A 90 4.28 8.79 0.48
CA LYS A 90 5.51 9.54 0.79
C LYS A 90 6.03 9.29 2.20
N ASN A 91 5.13 9.06 3.15
CA ASN A 91 5.50 8.75 4.54
C ASN A 91 6.09 7.33 4.68
N ILE A 92 5.60 6.39 3.87
CA ILE A 92 5.98 4.96 3.91
C ILE A 92 7.17 4.67 2.99
N TYR A 93 7.15 5.24 1.78
CA TYR A 93 8.16 5.05 0.76
C TYR A 93 8.87 6.37 0.53
N VAL A 94 10.20 6.33 0.44
CA VAL A 94 11.03 7.47 0.02
C VAL A 94 10.86 7.67 -1.50
N VAL A 95 9.63 7.95 -1.95
CA VAL A 95 9.34 8.26 -3.36
C VAL A 95 9.69 9.71 -3.58
N THR A 96 10.86 9.93 -4.18
CA THR A 96 11.46 11.25 -4.33
C THR A 96 10.90 12.06 -5.50
N THR A 97 10.21 11.44 -6.48
CA THR A 97 9.73 12.13 -7.68
C THR A 97 8.23 12.03 -7.89
N LEU A 98 7.62 13.12 -8.36
CA LEU A 98 6.18 13.21 -8.66
C LEU A 98 5.74 12.19 -9.73
N GLN A 99 6.58 11.94 -10.73
CA GLN A 99 6.28 11.00 -11.81
C GLN A 99 6.28 9.54 -11.33
N ALA A 100 7.21 9.18 -10.44
CA ALA A 100 7.22 7.87 -9.80
C ALA A 100 5.98 7.69 -8.90
N LEU A 101 5.60 8.73 -8.15
CA LEU A 101 4.42 8.70 -7.30
C LEU A 101 3.12 8.51 -8.10
N SER A 102 2.99 9.17 -9.26
CA SER A 102 1.83 9.04 -10.14
C SER A 102 1.70 7.63 -10.76
N ARG A 103 2.81 7.07 -11.24
CA ARG A 103 2.85 5.68 -11.74
C ARG A 103 2.53 4.67 -10.64
N TRP A 104 3.15 4.86 -9.47
CA TRP A 104 2.89 4.02 -8.30
C TRP A 104 1.42 4.08 -7.88
N LEU A 105 0.82 5.28 -7.78
CA LEU A 105 -0.58 5.46 -7.39
C LEU A 105 -1.53 4.76 -8.37
N SER A 106 -1.24 4.84 -9.67
CA SER A 106 -2.03 4.18 -10.71
C SER A 106 -2.00 2.66 -10.56
N GLY A 107 -0.81 2.09 -10.33
CA GLY A 107 -0.65 0.66 -10.05
C GLY A 107 -1.32 0.24 -8.75
N PHE A 108 -1.12 0.99 -7.67
CA PHE A 108 -1.72 0.75 -6.36
C PHE A 108 -3.26 0.70 -6.44
N LYS A 109 -3.87 1.66 -7.13
CA LYS A 109 -5.32 1.69 -7.35
C LYS A 109 -5.81 0.48 -8.14
N ARG A 110 -5.10 0.10 -9.22
CA ARG A 110 -5.43 -1.06 -10.04
C ARG A 110 -5.36 -2.35 -9.23
N HIS A 111 -4.30 -2.57 -8.45
CA HIS A 111 -4.13 -3.78 -7.66
C HIS A 111 -5.10 -3.91 -6.47
N ARG A 112 -5.61 -2.78 -5.98
CA ARG A 112 -6.52 -2.73 -4.82
C ARG A 112 -7.97 -2.44 -5.20
N ASN A 113 -8.30 -2.48 -6.49
CA ASN A 113 -9.62 -2.13 -7.03
C ASN A 113 -10.17 -0.80 -6.47
N LEU A 114 -9.27 0.19 -6.30
CA LEU A 114 -9.67 1.52 -5.86
C LEU A 114 -10.23 2.27 -7.06
N VAL A 115 -11.49 2.65 -6.93
CA VAL A 115 -12.21 3.24 -8.04
C VAL A 115 -11.90 4.74 -8.14
N SER A 116 -11.24 5.15 -9.23
CA SER A 116 -11.12 6.57 -9.61
C SER A 116 -12.34 7.00 -10.41
N ARG A 117 -13.52 7.05 -9.80
CA ARG A 117 -14.74 7.55 -10.48
C ARG A 117 -14.66 9.07 -10.61
N ARG A 118 -14.04 9.54 -11.70
CA ARG A 118 -14.32 10.86 -12.28
C ARG A 118 -15.53 10.70 -13.20
N GLN A 119 -16.70 10.56 -12.62
CA GLN A 119 -17.95 10.77 -13.33
C GLN A 119 -18.69 11.85 -12.57
N THR A 120 -18.32 13.10 -12.84
CA THR A 120 -19.28 14.20 -12.67
C THR A 120 -20.37 13.95 -13.69
N THR A 121 -21.43 13.27 -13.30
CA THR A 121 -22.70 13.44 -14.01
C THR A 121 -23.04 14.91 -13.85
N SER A 122 -23.13 15.64 -14.96
CA SER A 122 -23.57 17.03 -15.03
C SER A 122 -25.02 17.12 -14.57
N ARG A 123 -25.25 16.95 -13.27
CA ARG A 123 -26.53 17.22 -12.64
C ARG A 123 -26.53 18.70 -12.31
N TRP A 124 -27.48 19.43 -12.89
CA TRP A 124 -27.74 20.81 -12.50
C TRP A 124 -28.03 20.84 -11.00
N LEU A 125 -27.35 21.73 -10.29
CA LEU A 125 -27.61 21.94 -8.88
C LEU A 125 -29.03 22.51 -8.72
N PRO A 126 -29.81 22.04 -7.73
CA PRO A 126 -31.13 22.61 -7.48
C PRO A 126 -31.00 24.07 -7.04
N ALA A 127 -32.05 24.88 -7.27
CA ALA A 127 -32.04 26.32 -7.01
C ALA A 127 -31.68 26.69 -5.55
N ASN A 128 -31.95 25.79 -4.60
CA ASN A 128 -31.64 25.95 -3.18
C ASN A 128 -30.22 25.46 -2.78
N ALA A 129 -29.41 24.97 -3.72
CA ALA A 129 -28.09 24.40 -3.40
C ALA A 129 -27.17 25.40 -2.70
N LEU A 130 -27.24 26.69 -3.06
CA LEU A 130 -26.46 27.74 -2.41
C LEU A 130 -26.74 27.81 -0.90
N GLN A 131 -28.01 27.71 -0.53
CA GLN A 131 -28.44 27.79 0.86
C GLN A 131 -28.03 26.54 1.63
N ILE A 132 -28.25 25.35 1.06
CA ILE A 132 -27.82 24.09 1.64
C ILE A 132 -26.30 24.07 1.88
N CYS A 133 -25.51 24.55 0.90
CA CYS A 133 -24.06 24.64 1.04
C CYS A 133 -23.65 25.57 2.19
N ARG A 134 -24.32 26.71 2.35
CA ARG A 134 -24.02 27.67 3.42
C ARG A 134 -24.34 27.10 4.80
N GLU A 135 -25.52 26.51 4.97
CA GLU A 135 -25.94 25.89 6.22
C GLU A 135 -25.00 24.75 6.62
N PHE A 136 -24.61 23.90 5.65
CA PHE A 136 -23.65 22.83 5.87
C PHE A 136 -22.28 23.36 6.33
N ILE A 137 -21.74 24.39 5.64
CA ILE A 137 -20.44 24.99 6.00
C ILE A 137 -20.48 25.56 7.42
N GLN A 138 -21.54 26.30 7.76
CA GLN A 138 -21.71 26.88 9.10
C GLN A 138 -21.77 25.79 10.18
N GLN A 139 -22.52 24.72 9.93
CA GLN A 139 -22.64 23.61 10.87
C GLN A 139 -21.34 22.83 11.03
N ALA A 140 -20.59 22.64 9.94
CA ALA A 140 -19.26 22.03 9.99
C ALA A 140 -18.25 22.89 10.77
N GLN A 141 -18.24 24.21 10.55
CA GLN A 141 -17.41 25.15 11.30
C GLN A 141 -17.74 25.11 12.80
N TYR A 142 -19.03 25.14 13.15
CA TYR A 142 -19.48 25.01 14.53
C TYR A 142 -18.99 23.72 15.18
N LEU A 143 -19.07 22.57 14.49
CA LEU A 143 -18.59 21.29 15.04
C LEU A 143 -17.07 21.26 15.21
N ILE A 144 -16.33 21.86 14.26
CA ILE A 144 -14.86 21.97 14.34
C ILE A 144 -14.45 22.78 15.58
N GLU A 145 -15.09 23.92 15.80
CA GLU A 145 -14.84 24.79 16.95
C GLU A 145 -15.24 24.12 18.26
N LYS A 146 -16.46 23.57 18.32
CA LYS A 146 -17.00 22.89 19.51
C LYS A 146 -16.13 21.71 19.97
N HIS A 147 -15.62 20.92 19.03
CA HIS A 147 -14.85 19.72 19.34
C HIS A 147 -13.34 19.91 19.19
N ASN A 148 -12.87 21.14 18.96
CA ASN A 148 -11.46 21.50 18.75
C ASN A 148 -10.76 20.58 17.73
N ILE A 149 -11.44 20.32 16.62
CA ILE A 149 -10.96 19.40 15.58
C ILE A 149 -9.83 20.09 14.83
N LYS A 150 -8.60 19.59 14.98
CA LYS A 150 -7.46 20.10 14.22
C LYS A 150 -7.70 19.88 12.71
N PRO A 151 -7.50 20.88 11.84
CA PRO A 151 -7.70 20.75 10.39
C PRO A 151 -6.95 19.59 9.74
N GLY A 152 -5.80 19.18 10.30
CA GLY A 152 -5.04 18.00 9.86
C GLY A 152 -5.72 16.65 10.13
N ASN A 153 -6.72 16.62 11.01
CA ASN A 153 -7.54 15.44 11.30
C ASN A 153 -8.82 15.41 10.45
N THR A 154 -9.13 16.50 9.74
CA THR A 154 -10.31 16.61 8.88
C THR A 154 -10.03 15.89 7.57
N ILE A 155 -10.33 14.59 7.53
CA ILE A 155 -10.20 13.79 6.31
C ILE A 155 -11.33 14.22 5.37
N ASN A 156 -10.97 14.84 4.25
CA ASN A 156 -11.93 15.26 3.23
C ASN A 156 -12.46 14.00 2.51
N MET A 157 -13.55 13.47 3.04
CA MET A 157 -14.26 12.26 2.59
C MET A 157 -15.40 12.68 1.67
N ASP A 158 -15.55 11.99 0.55
CA ASP A 158 -16.67 12.17 -0.36
C ASP A 158 -17.43 10.84 -0.38
N GLN A 159 -18.71 10.85 0.02
CA GLN A 159 -19.57 9.68 -0.08
C GLN A 159 -20.24 9.66 -1.46
N MET A 160 -20.26 8.51 -2.11
CA MET A 160 -21.04 8.32 -3.33
C MET A 160 -22.46 7.86 -2.98
N PRO A 161 -23.49 8.24 -3.76
CA PRO A 161 -24.77 7.56 -3.76
C PRO A 161 -24.66 6.12 -4.27
#